data_AF-A0AB35Y6J1-F1
#
_entry.id   AF-A0AB35Y6J1-F1
#
_cell.length_a   1.000
_cell.length_b   1.000
_cell.length_c   1.000
_cell.angle_alpha   90.00
_cell.angle_beta   90.00
_cell.angle_gamma   90.00
#
_symmetry.space_group_name_H-M   'P 1'
#
loop_
_entity.id
_entity.type
_entity.pdbx_description
1 polymer ?
#
loop_
_entity_poly.entity_id
_entity_poly.type
_entity_poly.pdbx_seq_one_letter_code
_entity_poly.pdbx_strand_id
1 'polypeptide(L)'
;MNMDFKSAKELLDLCEENQLPISEVMRQRECLLGETPRDAVDHRMAKAWEIMRASATQPLKKPIKSMGGLIGGEAKKLETHYNKKKNICGDVLQKAMTYAMAVLEVNASMGLIVAAPTAGSAGVVPG
;
A
#
# COMPACT_ATOMS: atom_id res chain seq x y z
N MET A 1 -18.13 -21.45 -12.57
CA MET A 1 -17.72 -21.59 -11.16
C MET A 1 -18.14 -20.33 -10.44
N ASN A 2 -18.90 -20.41 -9.35
CA ASN A 2 -19.29 -19.23 -8.59
C ASN A 2 -18.14 -18.87 -7.63
N MET A 3 -17.53 -17.69 -7.81
CA MET A 3 -16.42 -17.20 -6.97
C MET A 3 -16.89 -16.11 -5.98
N ASP A 4 -18.20 -16.06 -5.72
CA ASP A 4 -18.79 -15.11 -4.80
C ASP A 4 -18.88 -15.65 -3.37
N PHE A 5 -18.60 -14.79 -2.39
CA PHE A 5 -18.64 -15.13 -0.96
C PHE A 5 -18.96 -13.88 -0.13
N LYS A 6 -19.60 -14.10 1.03
CA LYS A 6 -20.06 -13.06 1.95
C LYS A 6 -19.43 -13.15 3.34
N SER A 7 -18.70 -14.23 3.63
CA SER A 7 -18.03 -14.45 4.91
C SER A 7 -16.61 -14.98 4.73
N ALA A 8 -15.77 -14.82 5.75
CA ALA A 8 -14.43 -15.38 5.76
C ALA A 8 -14.46 -16.91 5.66
N LYS A 9 -15.47 -17.55 6.28
CA LYS A 9 -15.65 -19.00 6.20
C LYS A 9 -15.89 -19.45 4.76
N GLU A 10 -16.82 -18.81 4.04
CA GLU A 10 -17.09 -19.13 2.63
C GLU A 10 -15.87 -18.93 1.73
N LEU A 11 -15.05 -17.90 1.98
CA LEU A 11 -13.79 -17.71 1.26
C LEU A 11 -12.81 -18.87 1.50
N LEU A 12 -12.69 -19.34 2.75
CA LEU A 12 -11.80 -20.46 3.09
C LEU A 12 -12.32 -21.77 2.48
N ASP A 13 -13.62 -22.03 2.55
CA ASP A 13 -14.26 -23.20 1.92
C ASP A 13 -13.96 -23.20 0.40
N LEU A 14 -14.08 -22.05 -0.29
CA LEU A 14 -13.70 -21.92 -1.70
C LEU A 14 -12.20 -22.19 -1.96
N CYS A 15 -11.32 -21.72 -1.07
CA CYS A 15 -9.88 -21.98 -1.21
C CYS A 15 -9.57 -23.49 -1.10
N GLU A 16 -10.21 -24.18 -0.14
CA GLU A 16 -10.04 -25.62 0.08
C GLU A 16 -10.61 -26.45 -1.08
N GLU A 17 -11.85 -26.17 -1.50
CA GLU A 17 -12.51 -26.88 -2.61
C GLU A 17 -11.74 -26.78 -3.92
N ASN A 18 -11.15 -25.61 -4.20
CA ASN A 18 -10.43 -25.35 -5.44
C ASN A 18 -8.92 -25.63 -5.34
N GLN A 19 -8.41 -25.90 -4.13
CA GLN A 19 -6.98 -26.03 -3.84
C GLN A 19 -6.16 -24.79 -4.25
N LEU A 20 -6.72 -23.60 -4.02
CA LEU A 20 -6.12 -22.32 -4.41
C LEU A 20 -5.89 -21.41 -3.20
N PRO A 21 -4.81 -20.61 -3.19
CA PRO A 21 -4.64 -19.59 -2.16
C PRO A 21 -5.66 -18.46 -2.30
N ILE A 22 -5.93 -17.73 -1.21
CA ILE A 22 -6.82 -16.55 -1.19
C ILE A 22 -6.50 -15.57 -2.33
N SER A 23 -5.22 -15.34 -2.63
CA SER A 23 -4.79 -14.42 -3.68
C SER A 23 -5.25 -14.83 -5.08
N GLU A 24 -5.27 -16.14 -5.39
CA GLU A 24 -5.75 -16.64 -6.67
C GLU A 24 -7.28 -16.62 -6.72
N VAL A 25 -7.97 -17.01 -5.65
CA VAL A 25 -9.44 -16.92 -5.57
C VAL A 25 -9.89 -15.46 -5.77
N MET A 26 -9.25 -14.51 -5.10
CA MET A 26 -9.55 -13.08 -5.25
C MET A 26 -9.25 -12.56 -6.66
N ARG A 27 -8.14 -13.00 -7.28
CA ARG A 27 -7.82 -12.64 -8.67
C ARG A 27 -8.84 -13.18 -9.66
N GLN A 28 -9.25 -14.45 -9.51
CA GLN A 28 -10.27 -15.04 -10.37
C GLN A 28 -11.62 -14.33 -10.19
N ARG A 29 -12.01 -14.01 -8.95
CA ARG A 29 -13.19 -13.20 -8.65
C ARG A 29 -13.13 -11.84 -9.36
N GLU A 30 -12.00 -11.15 -9.33
CA GLU A 30 -11.82 -9.87 -10.02
C GLU A 30 -11.93 -9.99 -11.55
N CYS A 31 -11.32 -11.03 -12.14
CA CYS A 31 -11.42 -11.28 -13.58
C CYS A 31 -12.87 -11.56 -14.01
N LEU A 32 -13.61 -12.34 -13.20
CA LEU A 32 -15.00 -12.71 -13.46
C LEU A 32 -15.95 -11.51 -13.30
N LEU A 33 -15.85 -10.76 -12.20
CA LEU A 33 -16.72 -9.61 -11.92
C LEU A 33 -16.44 -8.43 -12.86
N GLY A 34 -15.16 -8.22 -13.21
CA GLY A 34 -14.74 -7.15 -14.09
C GLY A 34 -14.79 -7.50 -15.57
N GLU A 35 -15.13 -8.75 -15.94
CA GLU A 35 -15.04 -9.27 -17.32
C GLU A 35 -13.68 -8.94 -17.97
N THR A 36 -12.60 -9.01 -17.19
CA THR A 36 -11.26 -8.58 -17.59
C THR A 36 -10.29 -9.75 -17.66
N PRO A 37 -9.40 -9.77 -18.67
CA PRO A 37 -8.33 -10.76 -18.72
C PRO A 37 -7.40 -10.65 -17.52
N ARG A 38 -6.86 -11.80 -17.09
CA ARG A 38 -5.90 -11.90 -15.99
C ARG A 38 -4.75 -10.89 -16.10
N ASP A 39 -4.17 -10.76 -17.29
CA ASP A 39 -3.05 -9.85 -17.53
C ASP A 39 -3.40 -8.38 -17.26
N ALA A 40 -4.65 -7.97 -17.54
CA ALA A 40 -5.10 -6.60 -17.28
C ALA A 40 -5.28 -6.36 -15.76
N VAL A 41 -5.79 -7.34 -15.03
CA VAL A 41 -5.90 -7.30 -13.56
C VAL A 41 -4.51 -7.21 -12.91
N ASP A 42 -3.58 -8.07 -13.34
CA ASP A 42 -2.20 -8.08 -12.85
C ASP A 42 -1.48 -6.75 -13.19
N HIS A 43 -1.69 -6.20 -14.40
CA HIS A 43 -1.12 -4.91 -14.79
C HIS A 43 -1.64 -3.75 -13.93
N ARG A 44 -2.94 -3.73 -13.62
CA ARG A 44 -3.53 -2.70 -12.74
C ARG A 44 -2.97 -2.79 -11.32
N MET A 45 -2.82 -4.00 -10.79
CA MET A 45 -2.18 -4.22 -9.48
C MET A 45 -0.72 -3.79 -9.47
N ALA A 46 0.05 -4.10 -10.53
CA ALA A 46 1.42 -3.65 -10.68
C ALA A 46 1.50 -2.11 -10.73
N LYS A 47 0.60 -1.46 -11.46
CA LYS A 47 0.54 0.01 -11.51
C LYS A 47 0.24 0.63 -10.14
N ALA A 48 -0.70 0.08 -9.39
CA ALA A 48 -1.00 0.53 -8.04
C ALA A 48 0.21 0.37 -7.11
N TRP A 49 0.90 -0.78 -7.17
CA TRP A 49 2.13 -1.04 -6.43
C TRP A 49 3.23 -0.03 -6.75
N GLU A 50 3.46 0.28 -8.03
CA GLU A 50 4.45 1.27 -8.44
C GLU A 50 4.16 2.66 -7.86
N ILE A 51 2.89 3.07 -7.83
CA ILE A 51 2.47 4.34 -7.23
C ILE A 51 2.68 4.31 -5.72
N MET A 52 2.29 3.23 -5.03
CA MET A 52 2.50 3.05 -3.59
C MET A 52 3.99 3.14 -3.23
N ARG A 53 4.85 2.45 -3.99
CA ARG A 53 6.30 2.48 -3.77
C ARG A 53 6.87 3.88 -4.01
N ALA A 54 6.39 4.58 -5.03
CA ALA A 54 6.80 5.95 -5.30
C ALA A 54 6.40 6.89 -4.16
N SER A 55 5.16 6.83 -3.66
CA SER A 55 4.68 7.70 -2.57
C SER A 55 5.40 7.44 -1.25
N ALA A 56 5.83 6.21 -0.98
CA ALA A 56 6.60 5.86 0.21
C ALA A 56 8.08 6.24 0.16
N THR A 57 8.67 6.42 -1.03
CA THR A 57 10.13 6.57 -1.18
C THR A 57 10.59 7.91 -1.76
N GLN A 58 9.75 8.60 -2.54
CA GLN A 58 10.11 9.90 -3.12
C GLN A 58 10.33 11.00 -2.06
N PRO A 59 9.50 11.15 -1.02
CA PRO A 59 9.70 12.17 0.03
C PRO A 59 11.02 11.98 0.79
N LEU A 60 11.51 10.75 0.88
CA LEU A 60 12.81 10.44 1.48
C LEU A 60 13.99 10.98 0.66
N LYS A 61 13.81 11.25 -0.63
CA LYS A 61 14.84 11.85 -1.48
C LYS A 61 14.64 13.35 -1.63
N LYS A 62 13.39 13.76 -1.85
CA LYS A 62 12.97 15.14 -2.08
C LYS A 62 11.76 15.44 -1.20
N PRO A 63 11.98 15.94 0.03
CA PRO A 63 10.88 16.33 0.91
C PRO A 63 9.95 17.34 0.23
N ILE A 64 8.64 17.18 0.43
CA ILE A 64 7.60 18.04 -0.13
C ILE A 64 6.82 18.64 1.03
N LYS A 65 6.75 19.98 1.10
CA LYS A 65 5.94 20.66 2.11
C LYS A 65 4.46 20.55 1.77
N SER A 66 3.67 20.18 2.77
CA SER A 66 2.22 20.18 2.66
C SER A 66 1.66 21.59 2.47
N MET A 67 0.46 21.66 1.90
CA MET A 67 -0.22 22.93 1.63
C MET A 67 -0.43 23.77 2.91
N GLY A 68 -0.69 23.12 4.04
CA GLY A 68 -0.86 23.77 5.34
C GLY A 68 0.46 24.07 6.07
N GLY A 69 1.61 23.67 5.52
CA GLY A 69 2.93 23.90 6.13
C GLY A 69 3.22 23.10 7.40
N LEU A 70 2.34 22.17 7.79
CA LEU A 70 2.44 21.41 9.05
C LEU A 70 3.43 20.24 8.96
N ILE A 71 3.59 19.64 7.78
CA ILE A 71 4.47 18.49 7.53
C ILE A 71 5.20 18.66 6.19
N GLY A 72 6.35 18.01 6.01
CA GLY A 72 7.09 18.00 4.74
C GLY A 72 8.59 17.80 4.83
N GLY A 73 9.01 16.79 5.59
CA GLY A 73 10.42 16.44 5.81
C GLY A 73 10.66 15.57 7.03
N GLU A 74 9.62 15.29 7.80
CA GLU A 74 9.56 14.37 8.92
C GLU A 74 9.96 12.95 8.48
N ALA A 75 9.49 12.50 7.31
CA ALA A 75 9.90 11.21 6.75
C ALA A 75 11.41 11.16 6.51
N LYS A 76 12.00 12.23 5.97
CA LYS A 76 13.46 12.35 5.79
C LYS A 76 14.22 12.38 7.11
N LYS A 77 13.70 13.08 8.12
CA LYS A 77 14.26 13.11 9.47
C LYS A 77 14.27 11.71 10.08
N LEU A 78 13.16 10.96 9.95
CA LEU A 78 13.04 9.57 10.41
C LEU A 78 14.03 8.64 9.70
N GLU A 79 14.18 8.76 8.37
CA GLU A 79 15.16 7.99 7.60
C GLU A 79 16.59 8.32 8.03
N THR A 80 16.91 9.60 8.21
CA THR A 80 18.24 10.04 8.68
C THR A 80 18.54 9.49 10.07
N HIS A 81 17.54 9.47 10.95
CA HIS A 81 17.66 8.92 12.29
C HIS A 81 17.89 7.40 12.27
N TYR A 82 17.15 6.68 11.42
CA TYR A 82 17.33 5.26 11.16
C TYR A 82 18.76 4.95 10.67
N ASN A 83 19.24 5.68 9.66
CA ASN A 83 20.57 5.48 9.09
C ASN A 83 21.71 5.76 10.09
N LYS A 84 21.48 6.61 11.09
CA LYS A 84 22.41 6.86 12.20
C LYS A 84 22.39 5.77 13.27
N LYS A 85 21.60 4.71 13.10
CA LYS A 85 21.39 3.63 14.08
C LYS A 85 20.94 4.13 15.45
N LYS A 86 20.14 5.20 15.46
CA LYS A 86 19.58 5.80 16.69
C LYS A 86 18.11 5.41 16.91
N ASN A 87 17.57 4.47 16.14
CA ASN A 87 16.17 4.05 16.25
C ASN A 87 15.86 3.49 17.64
N ILE A 88 14.69 3.87 18.17
CA ILE A 88 14.21 3.44 19.49
C ILE A 88 13.29 2.21 19.41
N CYS A 89 12.73 1.95 18.23
CA CYS A 89 11.67 0.95 18.02
C CYS A 89 12.15 -0.28 17.22
N GLY A 90 13.46 -0.45 17.00
CA GLY A 90 14.01 -1.47 16.12
C GLY A 90 13.81 -1.16 14.63
N ASP A 91 14.34 -2.03 13.77
CA ASP A 91 14.47 -1.75 12.33
C ASP A 91 13.14 -1.78 11.58
N VAL A 92 12.30 -2.79 11.85
CA VAL A 92 11.02 -2.99 11.15
C VAL A 92 10.07 -1.84 11.43
N LEU A 93 9.83 -1.53 12.71
CA LEU A 93 8.89 -0.49 13.10
C LEU A 93 9.39 0.91 12.69
N GLN A 94 10.71 1.17 12.76
CA GLN A 94 11.25 2.43 12.29
C GLN A 94 11.04 2.63 10.78
N LYS A 95 11.24 1.59 9.96
CA LYS A 95 10.98 1.66 8.51
C LYS A 95 9.49 1.87 8.22
N ALA A 96 8.61 1.12 8.89
CA ALA A 96 7.17 1.26 8.73
C ALA A 96 6.70 2.69 9.04
N MET A 97 7.14 3.28 10.17
CA MET A 97 6.83 4.68 10.50
C MET A 97 7.38 5.67 9.45
N THR A 98 8.57 5.39 8.92
CA THR A 98 9.20 6.25 7.90
C THR A 98 8.38 6.26 6.60
N TYR A 99 7.96 5.08 6.12
CA TYR A 99 7.15 4.97 4.91
C TYR A 99 5.74 5.51 5.10
N ALA A 100 5.09 5.23 6.23
CA ALA A 100 3.79 5.80 6.55
C ALA A 100 3.83 7.34 6.56
N MET A 101 4.87 7.92 7.19
CA MET A 101 5.07 9.38 7.18
C MET A 101 5.31 9.93 5.77
N ALA A 102 6.10 9.23 4.95
CA ALA A 102 6.34 9.65 3.56
C ALA A 102 5.03 9.70 2.76
N VAL A 103 4.19 8.67 2.84
CA VAL A 103 2.90 8.67 2.13
C VAL A 103 1.97 9.77 2.64
N LEU A 104 1.97 10.04 3.96
CA LEU A 104 1.22 11.16 4.54
C LEU A 104 1.69 12.52 4.01
N GLU A 105 3.00 12.73 3.86
CA GLU A 105 3.56 13.95 3.26
C GLU A 105 3.10 14.12 1.80
N VAL A 106 3.11 13.06 1.00
CA VAL A 106 2.61 13.10 -0.40
C VAL A 106 1.12 13.44 -0.42
N ASN A 107 0.32 12.75 0.39
CA ASN A 107 -1.13 12.97 0.45
C ASN A 107 -1.47 14.41 0.89
N ALA A 108 -0.81 14.93 1.93
CA ALA A 108 -1.02 16.29 2.42
C ALA A 108 -0.51 17.38 1.47
N SER A 109 0.35 17.00 0.52
CA SER A 109 0.83 17.86 -0.56
C SER A 109 0.02 17.70 -1.86
N MET A 110 -1.13 17.00 -1.80
CA MET A 110 -1.98 16.68 -2.96
C MET A 110 -1.25 15.90 -4.07
N GLY A 111 -0.19 15.16 -3.71
CA GLY A 111 0.54 14.29 -4.61
C GLY A 111 -0.23 12.99 -4.89
N LEU A 112 0.26 12.21 -5.86
CA LEU A 112 -0.37 10.97 -6.26
C LEU A 112 -0.13 9.85 -5.22
N ILE A 113 -1.23 9.28 -4.72
CA ILE A 113 -1.26 8.15 -3.79
C ILE A 113 -2.28 7.10 -4.25
N VAL A 114 -2.21 5.90 -3.68
CA VAL A 114 -3.27 4.87 -3.81
C VAL A 114 -4.04 4.80 -2.50
N ALA A 115 -5.37 4.86 -2.58
CA ALA A 115 -6.23 4.69 -1.42
C ALA A 115 -6.13 3.26 -0.87
N ALA A 116 -6.03 3.11 0.45
CA ALA A 116 -5.89 1.80 1.09
C ALA A 116 -6.53 1.75 2.50
N PRO A 117 -7.87 1.60 2.63
CA PRO A 117 -8.87 1.72 1.57
C PRO A 117 -9.26 3.18 1.25
N THR A 118 -8.84 4.15 2.07
CA THR A 118 -9.10 5.58 1.81
C THR A 118 -7.80 6.35 1.65
N ALA A 119 -7.88 7.61 1.20
CA ALA A 119 -6.71 8.49 1.11
C ALA A 119 -6.07 8.75 2.49
N GLY A 120 -6.88 8.88 3.55
CA GLY A 120 -6.40 9.12 4.91
C GLY A 120 -5.58 7.96 5.49
N SER A 121 -5.88 6.73 5.06
CA SER A 121 -5.18 5.50 5.49
C SER A 121 -4.16 5.00 4.48
N ALA A 122 -3.86 5.78 3.43
CA ALA A 122 -3.00 5.35 2.33
C ALA A 122 -1.57 4.97 2.75
N GLY A 123 -1.08 5.45 3.88
CA GLY A 123 0.27 5.14 4.39
C GLY A 123 0.40 3.82 5.16
N VAL A 124 -0.68 3.04 5.33
CA VAL A 124 -0.65 1.80 6.13
C VAL A 124 -0.08 0.61 5.35
N VAL A 125 -0.41 0.51 4.05
CA VAL A 125 -0.02 -0.61 3.18
C VAL A 125 1.34 -0.40 2.50
N PRO A 126 1.70 0.80 1.99
CA PRO A 126 2.97 1.02 1.33
C PRO A 126 4.15 0.98 2.31
N GLY A 127 5.05 0.01 2.13
CA GLY A 127 6.28 -0.10 2.91
C GLY A 127 6.95 -1.46 2.82
#